data_AF-A0A7X4AN99-F1
#
_entry.id   AF-A0A7X4AN99-F1
#
_cell.length_a   1.000
_cell.length_b   1.000
_cell.length_c   1.000
_cell.angle_alpha   90.00
_cell.angle_beta   90.00
_cell.angle_gamma   90.00
#
_symmetry.space_group_name_H-M   'P 1'
#
loop_
_entity.id
_entity.type
_entity.pdbx_description
1 polymer ?
#
loop_
_entity_poly.entity_id
_entity_poly.type
_entity_poly.pdbx_seq_one_letter_code
_entity_poly.pdbx_strand_id
1 'polypeptide(L)'
;MLANTITLFRVFFTFLVIALFGHYARLDIILIFAIALIFILDAVDGIIARKRKETSEMGALLDTIADRIVENTFWIYFTAIGLTPVWMPIVVMARGFITETLQRTHGYPEKGWTYALTRSRISRGLYGAVKTITFISLASATVFNNAPLSTTSRILATLAIGFCLLRGLPFFFLRKTPCPPST
;
A
#
# COMPACT_ATOMS: atom_id res chain seq x y z
N MET A 1 -19.49 1.98 11.32
CA MET A 1 -18.65 2.38 12.48
C MET A 1 -17.47 1.43 12.69
N LEU A 2 -17.69 0.11 12.70
CA LEU A 2 -16.64 -0.88 12.99
C LEU A 2 -15.44 -0.83 12.02
N ALA A 3 -15.65 -0.63 10.72
CA ALA A 3 -14.56 -0.52 9.73
C ALA A 3 -13.64 0.70 9.98
N ASN A 4 -14.20 1.83 10.43
CA ASN A 4 -13.39 3.03 10.76
C ASN A 4 -12.53 2.79 12.00
N THR A 5 -13.02 2.00 12.96
CA THR A 5 -12.24 1.63 14.14
C THR A 5 -11.05 0.73 13.77
N ILE A 6 -11.24 -0.24 12.86
CA ILE A 6 -10.14 -1.12 12.44
C ILE A 6 -9.09 -0.33 11.66
N THR A 7 -9.48 0.56 10.75
CA THR A 7 -8.54 1.42 10.00
C THR A 7 -7.73 2.33 10.91
N LEU A 8 -8.37 2.98 11.89
CA LEU A 8 -7.67 3.78 12.91
C LEU A 8 -6.74 2.94 13.78
N PHE A 9 -7.20 1.77 14.22
CA PHE A 9 -6.38 0.83 14.99
C PHE A 9 -5.16 0.40 14.19
N ARG A 10 -5.30 0.13 12.89
CA ARG A 10 -4.20 -0.27 12.00
C ARG A 10 -3.15 0.82 11.87
N VAL A 11 -3.55 2.09 11.73
CA VAL A 11 -2.64 3.23 11.69
C VAL A 11 -1.89 3.36 13.02
N PHE A 12 -2.62 3.34 14.14
CA PHE A 12 -2.01 3.40 15.47
C PHE A 12 -1.01 2.25 15.70
N PHE A 13 -1.42 1.02 15.36
CA PHE A 13 -0.60 -0.17 15.51
C PHE A 13 0.64 -0.13 14.61
N THR A 14 0.56 0.48 13.44
CA THR A 14 1.72 0.72 12.56
C THR A 14 2.77 1.61 13.23
N PHE A 15 2.35 2.73 13.83
CA PHE A 15 3.27 3.61 14.57
C PHE A 15 3.87 2.91 15.79
N LEU A 16 3.08 2.13 16.52
CA LEU A 16 3.56 1.35 17.65
C LEU A 16 4.62 0.33 17.23
N VAL A 17 4.37 -0.41 16.14
CA VAL A 17 5.33 -1.40 15.61
C VAL A 17 6.65 -0.71 15.27
N ILE A 18 6.61 0.40 14.54
CA ILE A 18 7.81 1.13 14.13
C ILE A 18 8.57 1.74 15.32
N ALA A 19 7.86 2.22 16.33
CA ALA A 19 8.46 2.77 17.54
C ALA A 19 9.16 1.70 18.40
N LEU A 20 8.73 0.44 18.33
CA LEU A 20 9.31 -0.66 19.09
C LEU A 20 10.38 -1.44 18.31
N PHE A 21 10.34 -1.38 16.98
CA PHE A 21 11.21 -2.16 16.11
C PHE A 21 12.67 -1.73 16.25
N GLY A 22 13.56 -2.67 16.59
CA GLY A 22 14.98 -2.43 16.80
C GLY A 22 15.37 -2.05 18.23
N HIS A 23 14.41 -1.86 19.15
CA HIS A 23 14.72 -1.64 20.58
C HIS A 23 15.00 -2.95 21.33
N TYR A 24 14.34 -4.06 20.95
CA TYR A 24 14.44 -5.34 21.65
C TYR A 24 14.48 -6.50 20.65
N ALA A 25 15.64 -7.15 20.50
CA ALA A 25 15.83 -8.25 19.54
C ALA A 25 14.82 -9.41 19.66
N ARG A 26 14.32 -9.69 20.87
CA ARG A 26 13.30 -10.72 21.10
C ARG A 26 11.91 -10.29 20.62
N LEU A 27 11.61 -9.00 20.66
CA LEU A 27 10.35 -8.45 20.18
C LEU A 27 10.34 -8.33 18.65
N ASP A 28 11.49 -8.13 18.01
CA ASP A 28 11.54 -7.91 16.56
C ASP A 28 10.93 -9.07 15.76
N ILE A 29 11.09 -10.31 16.22
CA ILE A 29 10.44 -11.49 15.60
C ILE A 29 8.91 -11.35 15.67
N ILE A 30 8.38 -10.99 16.83
CA ILE A 30 6.93 -10.77 17.04
C ILE A 30 6.45 -9.59 16.18
N LEU A 31 7.27 -8.55 16.05
CA LEU A 31 6.95 -7.38 15.25
C LEU A 31 6.93 -7.68 13.74
N ILE A 32 7.75 -8.60 13.23
CA ILE A 32 7.62 -9.08 11.84
C ILE A 32 6.23 -9.68 11.61
N PHE A 33 5.74 -10.51 12.54
CA PHE A 33 4.39 -11.06 12.45
C PHE A 33 3.31 -9.97 12.57
N ALA A 34 3.54 -8.95 13.40
CA ALA A 34 2.65 -7.80 13.51
C ALA A 34 2.56 -7.01 12.18
N ILE A 35 3.67 -6.81 11.47
CA ILE A 35 3.69 -6.18 10.14
C ILE A 35 2.86 -7.01 9.15
N ALA A 36 3.06 -8.33 9.13
CA ALA A 36 2.27 -9.22 8.29
C ALA A 36 0.76 -9.09 8.60
N LEU A 37 0.40 -9.06 9.88
CA LEU A 37 -0.98 -8.92 10.33
C LEU A 37 -1.59 -7.58 9.90
N ILE A 38 -0.85 -6.48 10.00
CA ILE A 38 -1.31 -5.13 9.56
C ILE A 38 -1.75 -5.15 8.10
N PHE A 39 -0.95 -5.74 7.20
CA PHE A 39 -1.26 -5.80 5.78
C PHE A 39 -2.31 -6.86 5.43
N ILE A 40 -2.43 -7.92 6.23
CA ILE A 40 -3.51 -8.90 6.04
C ILE A 40 -4.85 -8.32 6.49
N LEU A 41 -4.88 -7.57 7.61
CA LEU A 41 -6.07 -6.90 8.12
C LEU A 41 -6.66 -5.94 7.09
N ASP A 42 -5.81 -5.20 6.36
CA ASP A 42 -6.23 -4.37 5.22
C ASP A 42 -7.06 -5.15 4.17
N ALA A 43 -6.56 -6.31 3.75
CA ALA A 43 -7.27 -7.16 2.79
C ALA A 43 -8.59 -7.69 3.36
N VAL A 44 -8.62 -8.02 4.65
CA VAL A 44 -9.80 -8.54 5.35
C VAL A 44 -10.87 -7.45 5.51
N ASP A 45 -10.49 -6.24 5.92
CA ASP A 45 -11.39 -5.09 6.06
C ASP A 45 -12.07 -4.77 4.74
N GLY A 46 -11.29 -4.78 3.64
CA GLY A 46 -11.84 -4.62 2.29
C GLY A 46 -12.86 -5.70 1.92
N ILE A 47 -12.74 -6.94 2.41
CA ILE A 47 -13.73 -8.01 2.19
C ILE A 47 -14.98 -7.78 3.04
N ILE A 48 -14.82 -7.41 4.32
CA ILE A 48 -15.92 -7.21 5.26
C ILE A 48 -16.77 -6.00 4.85
N ALA A 49 -16.14 -4.88 4.49
CA ALA A 49 -16.84 -3.67 4.02
C ALA A 49 -17.72 -3.97 2.80
N ARG A 50 -17.22 -4.80 1.86
CA ARG A 50 -17.99 -5.23 0.68
C ARG A 50 -19.19 -6.11 1.02
N LYS A 51 -19.06 -7.00 2.01
CA LYS A 51 -20.16 -7.88 2.44
C LYS A 51 -21.26 -7.14 3.18
N ARG A 52 -20.91 -6.08 3.93
CA ARG A 52 -21.88 -5.36 4.77
C ARG A 52 -22.67 -4.26 4.05
N LYS A 53 -22.27 -3.85 2.83
CA LYS A 53 -22.86 -2.70 2.09
C LYS A 53 -22.94 -1.39 2.91
N GLU A 54 -22.30 -1.34 4.08
CA GLU A 54 -22.18 -0.16 4.94
C GLU A 54 -21.02 0.70 4.45
N THR A 55 -21.18 1.30 3.28
CA THR A 55 -20.18 2.22 2.72
C THR A 55 -20.61 3.65 2.97
N SER A 56 -20.24 4.19 4.12
CA SER A 56 -20.23 5.65 4.30
C SER A 56 -19.10 6.22 3.45
N GLU A 57 -19.37 7.28 2.66
CA GLU A 57 -18.36 7.95 1.84
C GLU A 57 -17.16 8.42 2.68
N MET A 58 -17.42 8.90 3.90
CA MET A 58 -16.39 9.31 4.86
C MET A 58 -15.48 8.15 5.26
N GLY A 59 -16.06 6.96 5.49
CA GLY A 59 -15.30 5.76 5.87
C GLY A 59 -14.38 5.26 4.75
N ALA A 60 -14.87 5.27 3.50
CA ALA A 60 -14.07 4.87 2.33
C ALA A 60 -12.89 5.82 2.07
N LEU A 61 -13.10 7.11 2.32
CA LEU A 61 -12.03 8.11 2.22
C LEU A 61 -10.98 7.93 3.33
N LEU A 62 -11.41 7.69 4.57
CA LEU A 62 -10.50 7.40 5.69
C LEU A 62 -9.68 6.12 5.47
N ASP A 63 -10.29 5.06 4.96
CA ASP A 63 -9.63 3.79 4.61
C ASP A 63 -8.50 4.03 3.58
N THR A 64 -8.81 4.76 2.51
CA THR A 64 -7.83 5.11 1.47
C THR A 64 -6.67 5.95 2.03
N ILE A 65 -6.94 6.90 2.92
CA ILE A 65 -5.90 7.73 3.56
C ILE A 65 -5.06 6.88 4.50
N ALA A 66 -5.69 6.04 5.32
CA ALA A 66 -5.01 5.14 6.25
C ALA A 66 -4.07 4.19 5.50
N ASP A 67 -4.47 3.65 4.35
CA ASP A 67 -3.62 2.79 3.51
C ASP A 67 -2.33 3.49 3.10
N ARG A 68 -2.44 4.77 2.72
CA ARG A 68 -1.30 5.60 2.33
C ARG A 68 -0.39 5.92 3.49
N ILE A 69 -0.96 6.25 4.64
CA ILE A 69 -0.18 6.49 5.85
C ILE A 69 0.62 5.26 6.22
N VAL A 70 -0.02 4.08 6.25
CA VAL A 70 0.66 2.81 6.59
C VAL A 70 1.75 2.49 5.56
N GLU A 71 1.44 2.56 4.26
CA GLU A 71 2.42 2.30 3.19
C GLU A 71 3.63 3.23 3.25
N ASN A 72 3.39 4.54 3.34
CA ASN A 72 4.45 5.53 3.31
C ASN A 72 5.31 5.45 4.58
N THR A 73 4.69 5.26 5.75
CA THR A 73 5.42 5.14 7.02
C THR A 73 6.41 3.97 6.97
N PHE A 74 6.00 2.80 6.46
CA PHE A 74 6.94 1.67 6.31
C PHE A 74 8.05 1.94 5.29
N TRP A 75 7.74 2.49 4.12
CA TRP A 75 8.78 2.83 3.14
C TRP A 75 9.81 3.84 3.68
N ILE A 76 9.33 4.86 4.40
CA ILE A 76 10.18 5.87 5.04
C ILE A 76 11.02 5.21 6.14
N TYR A 77 10.42 4.36 6.97
CA TYR A 77 11.12 3.64 8.04
C TYR A 77 12.26 2.76 7.50
N PHE A 78 11.98 1.89 6.52
CA PHE A 78 13.00 1.01 5.93
C PHE A 78 14.11 1.79 5.21
N THR A 79 13.79 3.00 4.73
CA THR A 79 14.78 3.92 4.15
C THR A 79 15.63 4.56 5.25
N ALA A 80 15.02 5.00 6.36
CA ALA A 80 15.71 5.64 7.47
C ALA A 80 16.75 4.70 8.13
N ILE A 81 16.46 3.41 8.18
CA ILE A 81 17.40 2.39 8.67
C ILE A 81 18.40 1.90 7.61
N GLY A 82 18.40 2.51 6.40
CA GLY A 82 19.37 2.22 5.34
C GLY A 82 19.13 0.94 4.54
N LEU A 83 17.97 0.28 4.70
CA LEU A 83 17.66 -0.95 3.95
C LEU A 83 17.23 -0.67 2.52
N THR A 84 16.49 0.41 2.30
CA THR A 84 16.00 0.81 0.97
C THR A 84 16.53 2.20 0.60
N PRO A 85 16.84 2.44 -0.69
CA PRO A 85 17.26 3.76 -1.14
C PRO A 85 16.10 4.76 -1.15
N VAL A 86 16.42 6.03 -0.91
CA VAL A 86 15.46 7.14 -0.73
C VAL A 86 14.54 7.36 -1.94
N TRP A 87 14.97 6.97 -3.15
CA TRP A 87 14.11 7.09 -4.33
C TRP A 87 12.83 6.23 -4.23
N MET A 88 12.86 5.13 -3.47
CA MET A 88 11.73 4.21 -3.34
C MET A 88 10.48 4.87 -2.70
N PRO A 89 10.54 5.41 -1.47
CA PRO A 89 9.41 6.12 -0.86
C PRO A 89 8.96 7.31 -1.72
N ILE A 90 9.90 8.08 -2.28
CA ILE A 90 9.59 9.25 -3.11
C ILE A 90 8.71 8.85 -4.31
N VAL A 91 9.10 7.79 -5.03
CA VAL A 91 8.36 7.31 -6.21
C VAL A 91 6.98 6.79 -5.81
N VAL A 92 6.87 6.03 -4.73
CA VAL A 92 5.59 5.49 -4.24
C VAL A 92 4.64 6.63 -3.85
N MET A 93 5.14 7.64 -3.13
CA MET A 93 4.37 8.82 -2.74
C MET A 93 3.93 9.63 -3.95
N ALA A 94 4.86 9.99 -4.84
CA ALA A 94 4.57 10.77 -6.05
C ALA A 94 3.53 10.08 -6.93
N ARG A 95 3.70 8.77 -7.19
CA ARG A 95 2.70 7.97 -7.93
C ARG A 95 1.36 7.97 -7.21
N GLY A 96 1.35 7.78 -5.90
CA GLY A 96 0.13 7.80 -5.08
C GLY A 96 -0.68 9.07 -5.31
N PHE A 97 -0.05 10.24 -5.12
CA PHE A 97 -0.70 11.54 -5.34
C PHE A 97 -1.17 11.74 -6.78
N ILE A 98 -0.35 11.40 -7.78
CA ILE A 98 -0.72 11.59 -9.19
C ILE A 98 -1.90 10.68 -9.58
N THR A 99 -1.85 9.40 -9.19
CA THR A 99 -2.93 8.46 -9.54
C THR A 99 -4.25 8.82 -8.85
N GLU A 100 -4.21 9.28 -7.60
CA GLU A 100 -5.42 9.70 -6.88
C GLU A 100 -6.02 11.00 -7.44
N THR A 101 -5.19 12.00 -7.72
CA THR A 101 -5.65 13.26 -8.32
C THR A 101 -6.25 13.02 -9.70
N LEU A 102 -5.63 12.17 -10.50
CA LEU A 102 -6.15 11.85 -11.83
C LEU A 102 -7.41 11.00 -11.78
N GLN A 103 -7.48 10.02 -10.86
CA GLN A 103 -8.69 9.24 -10.64
C GLN A 103 -9.87 10.12 -10.19
N ARG A 104 -9.64 11.10 -9.31
CA ARG A 104 -10.68 12.03 -8.86
C ARG A 104 -11.16 12.96 -9.97
N THR A 105 -10.30 13.34 -10.90
CA THR A 105 -10.64 14.31 -11.97
C THR A 105 -11.15 13.67 -13.26
N HIS A 106 -10.59 12.54 -13.68
CA HIS A 106 -10.89 11.87 -14.96
C HIS A 106 -11.66 10.56 -14.79
N GLY A 107 -11.87 10.10 -13.54
CA GLY A 107 -12.52 8.83 -13.27
C GLY A 107 -11.64 7.62 -13.59
N TYR A 108 -12.26 6.47 -13.83
CA TYR A 108 -11.57 5.22 -14.17
C TYR A 108 -11.57 4.98 -15.68
N PRO A 109 -10.54 4.30 -16.23
CA PRO A 109 -10.55 3.87 -17.63
C PRO A 109 -11.76 2.97 -17.89
N GLU A 110 -12.55 3.26 -18.92
CA GLU A 110 -13.81 2.53 -19.14
C GLU A 110 -13.62 1.17 -19.85
N LYS A 111 -12.59 1.02 -20.70
CA LYS A 111 -12.35 -0.20 -21.51
C LYS A 111 -10.86 -0.48 -21.74
N GLY A 112 -10.53 -1.76 -21.93
CA GLY A 112 -9.21 -2.24 -22.38
C GLY A 112 -8.32 -2.86 -21.29
N TRP A 113 -7.05 -3.10 -21.63
CA TRP A 113 -6.05 -3.65 -20.73
C TRP A 113 -5.82 -2.76 -19.49
N THR A 114 -5.94 -1.45 -19.65
CA THR A 114 -5.86 -0.42 -18.60
C THR A 114 -6.93 -0.62 -17.52
N TYR A 115 -8.16 -0.93 -17.91
CA TYR A 115 -9.27 -1.27 -17.00
C TYR A 115 -9.05 -2.59 -16.28
N ALA A 116 -8.60 -3.63 -17.00
CA ALA A 116 -8.27 -4.91 -16.39
C ALA A 116 -7.16 -4.74 -15.34
N LEU A 117 -6.16 -3.92 -15.62
CA LEU A 117 -5.03 -3.72 -14.72
C LEU A 117 -5.38 -2.91 -13.46
N THR A 118 -6.26 -1.92 -13.58
CA THR A 118 -6.66 -1.05 -12.46
C THR A 118 -7.81 -1.63 -11.62
N ARG A 119 -8.86 -2.16 -12.26
CA ARG A 119 -10.09 -2.59 -11.56
C ARG A 119 -10.12 -4.08 -11.19
N SER A 120 -9.36 -4.93 -11.90
CA SER A 120 -9.40 -6.38 -11.66
C SER A 120 -9.06 -6.73 -10.21
N ARG A 121 -9.87 -7.63 -9.64
CA ARG A 121 -9.72 -8.15 -8.28
C ARG A 121 -8.37 -8.85 -8.11
N ILE A 122 -7.95 -9.56 -9.16
CA ILE A 122 -6.70 -10.31 -9.19
C ILE A 122 -5.51 -9.34 -9.15
N SER A 123 -5.54 -8.29 -9.98
CA SER A 123 -4.47 -7.28 -9.98
C SER A 123 -4.33 -6.63 -8.60
N ARG A 124 -5.43 -6.12 -8.01
CA ARG A 124 -5.44 -5.51 -6.66
C ARG A 124 -4.90 -6.46 -5.58
N GLY A 125 -5.38 -7.70 -5.56
CA GLY A 125 -4.89 -8.72 -4.63
C GLY A 125 -3.40 -9.02 -4.82
N LEU A 126 -2.95 -9.15 -6.06
CA LEU A 126 -1.55 -9.44 -6.39
C LEU A 126 -0.62 -8.31 -5.92
N TYR A 127 -0.99 -7.05 -6.14
CA TYR A 127 -0.18 -5.91 -5.65
C TYR A 127 -0.11 -5.89 -4.13
N GLY A 128 -1.25 -6.11 -3.46
CA GLY A 128 -1.30 -6.24 -2.00
C GLY A 128 -0.37 -7.34 -1.51
N ALA A 129 -0.45 -8.54 -2.10
CA ALA A 129 0.40 -9.66 -1.73
C ALA A 129 1.89 -9.37 -1.95
N VAL A 130 2.28 -8.85 -3.12
CA VAL A 130 3.68 -8.50 -3.42
C VAL A 130 4.21 -7.48 -2.43
N LYS A 131 3.41 -6.46 -2.09
CA LYS A 131 3.76 -5.44 -1.09
C LYS A 131 3.93 -6.04 0.31
N THR A 132 3.01 -6.90 0.74
CA THR A 132 3.10 -7.58 2.04
C THR A 132 4.35 -8.45 2.14
N ILE A 133 4.63 -9.27 1.11
CA ILE A 133 5.83 -10.11 1.07
C ILE A 133 7.10 -9.25 1.09
N THR A 134 7.09 -8.11 0.38
CA THR A 134 8.20 -7.15 0.38
C THR A 134 8.50 -6.62 1.78
N PHE A 135 7.49 -6.14 2.50
CA PHE A 135 7.70 -5.59 3.84
C PHE A 135 8.08 -6.66 4.87
N ILE A 136 7.51 -7.86 4.78
CA ILE A 136 7.92 -8.98 5.64
C ILE A 136 9.38 -9.36 5.35
N SER A 137 9.77 -9.38 4.08
CA SER A 137 11.14 -9.69 3.68
C SER A 137 12.12 -8.62 4.19
N LEU A 138 11.78 -7.34 4.05
CA LEU A 138 12.57 -6.22 4.58
C LEU A 138 12.71 -6.29 6.11
N ALA A 139 11.61 -6.52 6.83
CA ALA A 139 11.62 -6.69 8.28
C ALA A 139 12.40 -7.93 8.73
N SER A 140 12.41 -9.00 7.93
CA SER A 140 13.23 -10.18 8.23
C SER A 140 14.72 -9.88 8.00
N ALA A 141 15.05 -9.14 6.94
CA ALA A 141 16.43 -8.77 6.63
C ALA A 141 17.08 -7.94 7.74
N THR A 142 16.33 -7.07 8.42
CA THR A 142 16.84 -6.29 9.57
C THR A 142 17.17 -7.16 10.78
N VAL A 143 16.36 -8.18 11.05
CA VAL A 143 16.50 -9.02 12.26
C VAL A 143 17.59 -10.06 12.08
N PHE A 144 17.58 -10.75 10.95
CA PHE A 144 18.52 -11.85 10.71
C PHE A 144 19.90 -11.39 10.24
N ASN A 145 20.08 -10.09 9.91
CA ASN A 145 21.35 -9.49 9.47
C ASN A 145 22.11 -10.32 8.40
N ASN A 146 21.37 -11.02 7.54
CA ASN A 146 21.93 -11.87 6.50
C ASN A 146 22.09 -11.08 5.19
N ALA A 147 23.32 -11.00 4.68
CA ALA A 147 23.65 -10.36 3.40
C ALA A 147 22.82 -10.86 2.18
N PRO A 148 22.56 -12.17 1.99
CA PRO A 148 21.73 -12.61 0.87
C PRO A 148 20.26 -12.20 1.04
N LEU A 149 19.78 -12.13 2.29
CA LEU A 149 18.40 -11.77 2.59
C LEU A 149 18.15 -10.29 2.29
N SER A 150 19.04 -9.40 2.71
CA SER A 150 18.92 -7.96 2.44
C SER A 150 18.96 -7.64 0.93
N THR A 151 19.79 -8.34 0.17
CA THR A 151 19.84 -8.21 -1.29
C THR A 151 18.54 -8.66 -1.94
N THR A 152 18.02 -9.81 -1.52
CA THR A 152 16.74 -10.35 -2.01
C THR A 152 15.59 -9.40 -1.71
N SER A 153 15.52 -8.85 -0.49
CA SER A 153 14.49 -7.88 -0.10
C SER A 153 14.53 -6.61 -0.94
N ARG A 154 15.73 -6.10 -1.28
CA ARG A 154 15.90 -4.92 -2.14
C ARG A 154 15.43 -5.18 -3.59
N ILE A 155 15.70 -6.37 -4.12
CA ILE A 155 15.21 -6.78 -5.44
C ILE A 155 13.68 -6.86 -5.41
N LEU A 156 13.12 -7.50 -4.39
CA LEU A 156 11.68 -7.63 -4.23
C LEU A 156 10.99 -6.27 -4.08
N ALA A 157 11.60 -5.35 -3.32
CA ALA A 157 11.15 -3.97 -3.19
C ALA A 157 11.14 -3.22 -4.53
N THR A 158 12.20 -3.40 -5.33
CA THR A 158 12.29 -2.80 -6.66
C THR A 158 11.19 -3.34 -7.58
N LEU A 159 10.94 -4.66 -7.56
CA LEU A 159 9.85 -5.29 -8.32
C LEU A 159 8.47 -4.79 -7.87
N ALA A 160 8.25 -4.65 -6.56
CA ALA A 160 7.01 -4.12 -6.01
C ALA A 160 6.75 -2.68 -6.49
N ILE A 161 7.79 -1.84 -6.54
CA ILE A 161 7.70 -0.47 -7.04
C ILE A 161 7.46 -0.45 -8.55
N GLY A 162 8.14 -1.33 -9.31
CA GLY A 162 7.89 -1.50 -10.74
C GLY A 162 6.42 -1.85 -11.01
N PHE A 163 5.85 -2.78 -10.24
CA PHE A 163 4.43 -3.14 -10.36
C PHE A 163 3.50 -1.99 -9.92
N CYS A 164 3.88 -1.25 -8.88
CA CYS A 164 3.22 -0.01 -8.43
C CYS A 164 3.13 1.03 -9.55
N LEU A 165 4.23 1.27 -10.27
CA LEU A 165 4.30 2.20 -11.39
C LEU A 165 3.48 1.71 -12.58
N LEU A 166 3.62 0.43 -12.94
CA LEU A 166 2.90 -0.20 -14.04
C LEU A 166 1.38 -0.08 -13.87
N ARG A 167 0.90 -0.19 -12.63
CA ARG A 167 -0.52 0.02 -12.30
C ARG A 167 -0.97 1.48 -12.33
N GLY A 168 -0.08 2.44 -12.13
CA GLY A 168 -0.37 3.87 -12.20
C GLY A 168 -0.33 4.43 -13.62
N LEU A 169 0.44 3.80 -14.52
CA LEU A 169 0.64 4.21 -15.90
C LEU A 169 -0.67 4.37 -16.72
N PRO A 170 -1.69 3.49 -16.58
CA PRO A 170 -2.98 3.63 -17.27
C PRO A 170 -3.69 4.98 -17.09
N PHE A 171 -3.48 5.63 -15.95
CA PHE A 171 -4.15 6.88 -15.63
C PHE A 171 -3.70 8.00 -16.58
N PHE A 172 -2.40 8.09 -16.89
CA PHE A 172 -1.86 9.14 -17.77
C PHE A 172 -2.44 9.13 -19.20
N PHE A 173 -2.97 8.00 -19.66
CA PHE A 173 -3.56 7.86 -21.00
C PHE A 173 -5.08 8.08 -21.02
N LEU A 174 -5.67 8.51 -19.89
CA LEU A 174 -7.09 8.83 -19.84
C LEU A 174 -7.36 10.11 -20.65
N ARG A 175 -8.16 9.96 -21.71
CA ARG A 175 -8.69 11.10 -22.46
C ARG A 175 -9.91 11.62 -21.71
N LYS A 176 -9.95 12.93 -21.45
CA LYS A 176 -11.08 13.62 -20.82
C LYS A 176 -12.37 13.27 -21.57
N THR A 177 -13.35 12.70 -20.89
CA THR A 177 -14.71 12.62 -21.44
C THR A 177 -15.25 14.05 -21.52
N PRO A 178 -15.76 14.51 -22.67
CA PRO A 178 -16.35 15.85 -22.75
C PRO A 178 -17.53 15.92 -21.79
N CYS A 179 -17.58 16.99 -20.98
CA CYS A 179 -18.75 17.32 -20.18
C CYS A 179 -19.98 17.36 -21.11
N PRO A 180 -21.11 16.73 -20.75
CA PRO A 180 -22.34 16.99 -21.48
C PRO A 180 -22.63 18.50 -21.42
N PRO A 181 -23.04 19.13 -22.54
CA PRO A 181 -23.37 20.54 -22.54
C PRO A 181 -24.45 20.79 -21.48
N SER A 182 -24.22 21.80 -20.63
CA SER A 182 -25.26 22.33 -19.75
C SER A 182 -26.38 22.88 -20.63
N THR A 183 -27.48 22.12 -20.72
CA THR A 183 -28.75 22.55 -21.32
C THR A 183 -29.39 23.63 -20.47
#